data_AF-A0A2S6B2Y6-F1
#
_entry.id   AF-A0A2S6B2Y6-F1
#
_cell.length_a   1.000
_cell.length_b   1.000
_cell.length_c   1.000
_cell.angle_alpha   90.00
_cell.angle_beta   90.00
_cell.angle_gamma   90.00
#
_symmetry.space_group_name_H-M   'P 1'
#
loop_
_entity.id
_entity.type
_entity.pdbx_description
1 polymer ?
#
loop_
_entity_poly.entity_id
_entity_poly.type
_entity_poly.pdbx_seq_one_letter_code
_entity_poly.pdbx_strand_id
1 'polypeptide(L)'
;MPMLRALPGSVTGASADAFPGAAQLAALGPVLCLYRTQHGSELAGWQQAVRVEAHAGVGSDGLDERLLFFDAQGRCCWRLCLLPDSDFVAWDRLVASLPQGTDGEAAGLADRLWQRLAGRLLGGQWRACALQLHAVPQPATLPVLAASLSLMSVLGVNTARRIAHAEGAELESGLHDCCCASSTRYNASLPDADRETPMEAGDKVVPLIRLT
;
A
#
# COMPACT_ATOMS: atom_id res chain seq x y z
N MET A 1 -4.73 17.92 55.38
CA MET A 1 -4.67 19.10 54.49
C MET A 1 -3.22 19.59 54.53
N PRO A 2 -2.46 19.76 53.42
CA PRO A 2 -2.84 20.04 52.02
C PRO A 2 -2.37 18.95 51.00
N MET A 3 -3.20 18.60 50.02
CA MET A 3 -3.24 19.03 48.60
C MET A 3 -2.22 18.37 47.66
N LEU A 4 -2.70 17.29 47.03
CA LEU A 4 -2.29 16.83 45.70
C LEU A 4 -2.50 17.97 44.68
N ARG A 5 -1.47 18.29 43.89
CA ARG A 5 -1.60 19.11 42.67
C ARG A 5 -1.53 18.19 41.46
N ALA A 6 -2.70 17.88 40.89
CA ALA A 6 -2.80 17.42 39.52
C ALA A 6 -2.78 18.64 38.60
N LEU A 7 -1.95 18.60 37.55
CA LEU A 7 -2.05 19.51 36.41
C LEU A 7 -2.92 18.83 35.35
N PRO A 8 -4.10 19.38 35.00
CA PRO A 8 -4.80 18.96 33.81
C PRO A 8 -4.07 19.56 32.60
N GLY A 9 -3.16 18.78 32.01
CA GLY A 9 -2.77 19.01 30.63
C GLY A 9 -3.92 18.54 29.75
N SER A 10 -4.85 19.45 29.43
CA SER A 10 -5.78 19.23 28.32
C SER A 10 -4.97 19.16 27.03
N VAL A 11 -4.66 17.95 26.59
CA VAL A 11 -4.48 17.68 25.17
C VAL A 11 -5.88 17.29 24.69
N THR A 12 -6.57 18.24 24.08
CA THR A 12 -7.81 18.03 23.35
C THR A 12 -7.62 16.92 22.31
N GLY A 13 -8.28 15.78 22.55
CA GLY A 13 -8.80 14.90 21.50
C GLY A 13 -7.78 14.17 20.63
N ALA A 14 -6.96 13.29 21.19
CA ALA A 14 -6.45 12.15 20.42
C ALA A 14 -7.32 10.94 20.75
N SER A 15 -8.42 10.80 20.03
CA SER A 15 -9.32 9.66 20.15
C SER A 15 -8.54 8.37 19.92
N ALA A 16 -8.65 7.42 20.84
CA ALA A 16 -8.21 6.04 20.61
C ALA A 16 -8.92 5.37 19.41
N ASP A 17 -9.95 6.02 18.84
CA ASP A 17 -10.66 5.64 17.60
C ASP A 17 -9.97 6.06 16.30
N ALA A 18 -8.79 6.69 16.34
CA ALA A 18 -8.16 7.24 15.13
C ALA A 18 -7.39 6.19 14.30
N PHE A 19 -7.29 4.93 14.74
CA PHE A 19 -6.62 3.90 13.95
C PHE A 19 -7.63 3.19 13.04
N PRO A 20 -7.38 3.10 11.72
CA PRO A 20 -8.36 2.56 10.80
C PRO A 20 -8.65 1.09 11.10
N GLY A 21 -9.86 0.65 10.84
CA GLY A 21 -10.19 -0.77 10.82
C GLY A 21 -9.76 -1.44 9.53
N ALA A 22 -9.61 -2.77 9.54
CA ALA A 22 -9.29 -3.54 8.33
C ALA A 22 -10.31 -3.32 7.20
N ALA A 23 -11.59 -3.15 7.53
CA ALA A 23 -12.65 -2.86 6.56
C ALA A 23 -12.48 -1.51 5.86
N GLN A 24 -12.00 -0.49 6.56
CA GLN A 24 -11.75 0.83 5.97
C GLN A 24 -10.57 0.76 4.99
N LEU A 25 -9.50 0.04 5.35
CA LEU A 25 -8.38 -0.18 4.45
C LEU A 25 -8.74 -1.03 3.23
N ALA A 26 -9.59 -2.04 3.40
CA ALA A 26 -10.05 -2.87 2.30
C ALA A 26 -10.91 -2.11 1.27
N ALA A 27 -11.59 -1.05 1.72
CA ALA A 27 -12.42 -0.21 0.84
C ALA A 27 -11.60 0.70 -0.08
N LEU A 28 -10.29 0.86 0.13
CA LEU A 28 -9.43 1.76 -0.66
C LEU A 28 -9.20 1.30 -2.10
N GLY A 29 -9.53 0.05 -2.42
CA GLY A 29 -9.16 -0.54 -3.70
C GLY A 29 -7.64 -0.81 -3.79
N PRO A 30 -7.08 -0.80 -5.01
CA PRO A 30 -5.65 -0.95 -5.24
C PRO A 30 -4.85 0.21 -4.61
N VAL A 31 -3.84 -0.11 -3.81
CA VAL A 31 -2.93 0.87 -3.19
C VAL A 31 -1.48 0.45 -3.39
N LEU A 32 -0.56 1.41 -3.42
CA LEU A 32 0.86 1.09 -3.38
C LEU A 32 1.30 0.98 -1.93
N CYS A 33 1.68 -0.22 -1.52
CA CYS A 33 2.24 -0.51 -0.21
C CYS A 33 3.75 -0.34 -0.24
N LEU A 34 4.30 0.44 0.68
CA LEU A 34 5.72 0.44 1.00
C LEU A 34 5.94 -0.19 2.38
N TYR A 35 6.84 -1.17 2.42
CA TYR A 35 7.22 -1.90 3.63
C TYR A 35 8.72 -2.15 3.66
N ARG A 36 9.28 -2.48 4.83
CA ARG A 36 10.69 -2.85 4.95
C ARG A 36 10.83 -4.36 5.03
N THR A 37 11.76 -4.92 4.26
CA THR A 37 12.06 -6.37 4.25
C THR A 37 12.45 -6.93 5.60
N GLN A 38 13.14 -6.13 6.42
CA GLN A 38 13.58 -6.52 7.76
C GLN A 38 12.43 -6.89 8.70
N HIS A 39 11.21 -6.43 8.41
CA HIS A 39 10.01 -6.72 9.19
C HIS A 39 9.22 -7.92 8.64
N GLY A 40 9.64 -8.52 7.52
CA GLY A 40 8.99 -9.68 6.91
C GLY A 40 8.11 -9.29 5.73
N SER A 41 6.81 -9.63 5.80
CA SER A 41 5.85 -9.46 4.71
C SER A 41 5.27 -8.05 4.61
N GLU A 42 4.52 -7.81 3.54
CA GLU A 42 3.85 -6.55 3.20
C GLU A 42 2.94 -6.04 4.32
N LEU A 43 2.38 -6.94 5.13
CA LEU A 43 1.46 -6.61 6.23
C LEU A 43 2.13 -6.62 7.61
N ALA A 44 3.42 -6.95 7.70
CA ALA A 44 4.10 -6.96 8.99
C ALA A 44 4.13 -5.56 9.64
N GLY A 45 4.24 -4.51 8.80
CA GLY A 45 4.20 -3.13 9.26
C GLY A 45 2.84 -2.71 9.81
N TRP A 46 1.74 -3.24 9.26
CA TRP A 46 0.38 -3.06 9.79
C TRP A 46 0.23 -3.64 11.20
N GLN A 47 0.74 -4.85 11.43
CA GLN A 47 0.64 -5.53 12.74
C GLN A 47 1.43 -4.83 13.84
N GLN A 48 2.47 -4.08 13.49
CA GLN A 48 3.34 -3.37 14.43
C GLN A 48 2.92 -1.91 14.65
N ALA A 49 2.06 -1.38 13.77
CA ALA A 49 1.66 0.00 13.80
C ALA A 49 0.71 0.27 14.98
N VAL A 50 0.99 1.34 15.71
CA VAL A 50 0.14 1.82 16.81
C VAL A 50 -0.42 3.21 16.54
N ARG A 51 0.07 3.87 15.49
CA ARG A 51 -0.36 5.19 15.04
C ARG A 51 -0.36 5.24 13.53
N VAL A 52 -1.30 5.99 12.98
CA VAL A 52 -1.34 6.34 11.56
C VAL A 52 -1.50 7.85 11.44
N GLU A 53 -0.94 8.42 10.39
CA GLU A 53 -1.10 9.82 10.00
C GLU A 53 -1.38 9.89 8.50
N ALA A 54 -2.27 10.78 8.10
CA ALA A 54 -2.44 11.14 6.70
C ALA A 54 -1.46 12.24 6.32
N HIS A 55 -0.88 12.14 5.13
CA HIS A 55 0.09 13.10 4.62
C HIS A 55 -0.23 13.39 3.15
N ALA A 56 -0.33 14.67 2.82
CA ALA A 56 -0.54 15.13 1.46
C ALA A 56 0.58 16.11 1.10
N GLY A 57 1.37 15.75 0.09
CA GLY A 57 2.44 16.57 -0.42
C GLY A 57 2.19 16.98 -1.87
N VAL A 58 2.75 18.10 -2.29
CA VAL A 58 2.83 18.47 -3.72
C VAL A 58 4.26 18.29 -4.17
N GLY A 59 4.50 17.29 -5.00
CA GLY A 59 5.78 17.08 -5.68
C GLY A 59 5.83 17.82 -7.02
N SER A 60 7.00 17.83 -7.65
CA SER A 60 7.17 18.35 -9.03
C SER A 60 6.24 17.69 -10.04
N ASP A 61 5.76 16.48 -9.74
CA ASP A 61 5.06 15.59 -10.66
C ASP A 61 3.56 15.42 -10.29
N GLY A 62 3.07 16.24 -9.34
CA GLY A 62 1.68 16.26 -8.91
C GLY A 62 1.47 16.08 -7.39
N LEU A 63 0.21 15.90 -7.03
CA LEU A 63 -0.22 15.60 -5.67
C LEU A 63 0.20 14.17 -5.29
N ASP A 64 0.72 14.01 -4.08
CA ASP A 64 1.16 12.76 -3.50
C ASP A 64 0.50 12.58 -2.14
N GLU A 65 -0.51 11.72 -2.09
CA GLU A 65 -1.27 11.43 -0.88
C GLU A 65 -0.88 10.07 -0.32
N ARG A 66 -0.65 10.04 0.99
CA ARG A 66 -0.11 8.88 1.68
C ARG A 66 -0.70 8.71 3.07
N LEU A 67 -0.76 7.46 3.50
CA LEU A 67 -0.98 7.07 4.88
C LEU A 67 0.32 6.54 5.44
N LEU A 68 0.80 7.13 6.53
CA LEU A 68 2.04 6.76 7.20
C LEU A 68 1.71 6.06 8.50
N PHE A 69 2.21 4.84 8.67
CA PHE A 69 2.00 4.06 9.89
C PHE A 69 3.30 3.97 10.68
N PHE A 70 3.18 4.13 11.99
CA PHE A 70 4.30 4.21 12.91
C PHE A 70 4.21 3.13 13.99
N ASP A 71 5.35 2.51 14.27
CA ASP A 71 5.50 1.56 15.38
C ASP A 71 5.48 2.27 16.75
N ALA A 72 5.48 1.49 17.83
CA ALA A 72 5.53 2.03 19.19
C ALA A 72 6.83 2.80 19.52
N GLN A 73 7.86 2.72 18.66
CA GLN A 73 9.08 3.50 18.77
C GLN A 73 9.01 4.80 17.93
N GLY A 74 7.87 5.09 17.29
CA GLY A 74 7.65 6.26 16.45
C GLY A 74 8.33 6.18 15.09
N ARG A 75 8.80 5.00 14.67
CA ARG A 75 9.42 4.81 13.36
C ARG A 75 8.35 4.46 12.34
N CYS A 76 8.42 5.08 11.17
CA CYS A 76 7.53 4.71 10.06
C CYS A 76 7.88 3.29 9.58
N CYS A 77 6.94 2.36 9.80
CA CYS A 77 7.09 0.92 9.54
C CYS A 77 6.27 0.45 8.34
N TRP A 78 5.27 1.22 7.91
CA TRP A 78 4.40 0.90 6.78
C TRP A 78 3.85 2.16 6.14
N ARG A 79 3.65 2.15 4.83
CA ARG A 79 3.05 3.27 4.10
C ARG A 79 2.11 2.76 3.02
N LEU A 80 1.01 3.46 2.83
CA LEU A 80 0.14 3.29 1.68
C LEU A 80 0.15 4.59 0.89
N CYS A 81 0.34 4.51 -0.43
CA CYS A 81 0.23 5.64 -1.33
C CYS A 81 -0.98 5.47 -2.24
N LEU A 82 -1.68 6.58 -2.47
CA LEU A 82 -2.79 6.64 -3.40
C LEU A 82 -2.31 6.34 -4.82
N LEU A 83 -3.07 5.52 -5.54
CA LEU A 83 -2.87 5.24 -6.96
C LEU A 83 -4.04 5.78 -7.78
N PRO A 84 -3.86 6.01 -9.08
CA PRO A 84 -4.96 6.37 -9.98
C PRO A 84 -6.10 5.34 -10.01
N ASP A 85 -5.78 4.08 -9.71
CA ASP A 85 -6.71 2.95 -9.67
C ASP A 85 -7.43 2.80 -8.32
N SER A 86 -7.04 3.56 -7.29
CA SER A 86 -7.66 3.50 -5.96
C SER A 86 -9.08 4.07 -5.94
N ASP A 87 -9.89 3.64 -4.97
CA ASP A 87 -11.16 4.30 -4.67
C ASP A 87 -10.89 5.62 -3.95
N PHE A 88 -10.88 6.72 -4.71
CA PHE A 88 -10.63 8.06 -4.20
C PHE A 88 -11.61 8.50 -3.12
N VAL A 89 -12.88 8.07 -3.19
CA VAL A 89 -13.90 8.48 -2.22
C VAL A 89 -13.70 7.77 -0.88
N ALA A 90 -13.35 6.48 -0.92
CA ALA A 90 -12.98 5.75 0.29
C ALA A 90 -11.68 6.31 0.90
N TRP A 91 -10.71 6.66 0.06
CA TRP A 91 -9.46 7.29 0.48
C TRP A 91 -9.68 8.63 1.17
N ASP A 92 -10.40 9.55 0.53
CA ASP A 92 -10.68 10.89 1.04
C ASP A 92 -11.41 10.85 2.40
N ARG A 93 -12.43 9.98 2.52
CA ARG A 93 -13.12 9.76 3.79
C ARG A 93 -12.21 9.27 4.89
N LEU A 94 -11.28 8.36 4.56
CA LEU A 94 -10.31 7.86 5.52
C LEU A 94 -9.32 8.95 5.92
N VAL A 95 -8.73 9.66 4.96
CA VAL A 95 -7.81 10.79 5.24
C VAL A 95 -8.47 11.83 6.14
N ALA A 96 -9.74 12.16 5.90
CA ALA A 96 -10.49 13.11 6.71
C ALA A 96 -10.73 12.66 8.16
N SER A 97 -10.70 11.36 8.44
CA SER A 97 -10.85 10.82 9.80
C SER A 97 -9.53 10.63 10.55
N LEU A 98 -8.39 10.82 9.88
CA LEU A 98 -7.07 10.60 10.45
C LEU A 98 -6.40 11.90 10.87
N PRO A 99 -5.52 11.85 11.89
CA PRO A 99 -4.67 12.99 12.20
C PRO A 99 -3.81 13.30 10.98
N GLN A 100 -3.81 14.57 10.58
CA GLN A 100 -2.88 15.05 9.56
C GLN A 100 -1.50 15.09 10.19
N GLY A 101 -0.53 14.44 9.54
CA GLY A 101 0.87 14.60 9.89
C GLY A 101 1.21 16.08 9.80
N THR A 102 1.94 16.60 10.78
CA THR A 102 2.56 17.92 10.59
C THR A 102 3.57 17.73 9.48
N ASP A 103 3.27 18.25 8.30
CA ASP A 103 4.27 18.44 7.28
C ASP A 103 5.44 19.11 7.97
N GLY A 104 6.58 18.43 7.97
CA GLY A 104 7.84 19.04 8.33
C GLY A 104 8.13 20.14 7.29
N GLU A 105 7.44 21.27 7.38
CA GLU A 105 7.80 22.52 6.69
C GLU A 105 9.22 22.95 7.10
N ALA A 106 9.79 22.36 8.17
CA ALA A 106 11.17 22.53 8.59
C ALA A 106 12.17 21.48 8.05
N ALA A 107 11.72 20.39 7.40
CA ALA A 107 12.63 19.40 6.84
C ALA A 107 12.98 19.81 5.39
N GLY A 108 14.04 20.60 5.26
CA GLY A 108 14.52 21.10 3.97
C GLY A 108 14.84 19.97 2.99
N LEU A 109 15.03 20.32 1.71
CA LEU A 109 15.47 19.39 0.66
C LEU A 109 16.67 18.52 1.09
N ALA A 110 17.58 19.09 1.89
CA ALA A 110 18.72 18.39 2.47
C ALA A 110 18.32 17.27 3.44
N ASP A 111 17.34 17.48 4.32
CA ASP A 111 16.84 16.43 5.23
C ASP A 111 16.13 15.32 4.47
N ARG A 112 15.38 15.66 3.42
CA ARG A 112 14.73 14.65 2.56
C ARG A 112 15.77 13.82 1.81
N LEU A 113 16.82 14.47 1.28
CA LEU A 113 17.93 13.77 0.64
C LEU A 113 18.69 12.90 1.65
N TRP A 114 18.91 13.42 2.86
CA TRP A 114 19.62 12.72 3.93
C TRP A 114 18.82 11.54 4.44
N GLN A 115 17.50 11.65 4.61
CA GLN A 115 16.63 10.53 4.96
C GLN A 115 16.62 9.46 3.86
N ARG A 116 16.65 9.85 2.57
CA ARG A 116 16.78 8.90 1.44
C ARG A 116 18.15 8.20 1.45
N LEU A 117 19.23 8.94 1.70
CA LEU A 117 20.59 8.41 1.77
C LEU A 117 20.78 7.52 3.01
N ALA A 118 20.36 7.98 4.18
CA ALA A 118 20.40 7.23 5.42
C ALA A 118 19.54 5.96 5.33
N GLY A 119 18.35 6.02 4.72
CA GLY A 119 17.52 4.86 4.47
C GLY A 119 18.21 3.81 3.59
N ARG A 120 18.90 4.25 2.52
CA ARG A 120 19.67 3.36 1.63
C ARG A 120 20.92 2.78 2.30
N LEU A 121 21.62 3.57 3.13
CA LEU A 121 22.88 3.18 3.77
C LEU A 121 22.70 2.37 5.05
N LEU A 122 21.63 2.59 5.81
CA LEU A 122 21.34 1.89 7.07
C LEU A 122 20.63 0.54 6.86
N GLY A 123 20.58 0.01 5.63
CA GLY A 123 20.00 -1.30 5.34
C GLY A 123 18.47 -1.36 5.39
N GLY A 124 17.79 -0.23 5.53
CA GLY A 124 16.32 -0.13 5.56
C GLY A 124 15.70 -0.05 4.17
N GLN A 125 16.05 -0.98 3.27
CA GLN A 125 15.54 -0.98 1.90
C GLN A 125 14.02 -1.16 1.93
N TRP A 126 13.32 -0.12 1.48
CA TRP A 126 11.88 -0.19 1.26
C TRP A 126 11.61 -1.05 0.02
N ARG A 127 10.58 -1.88 0.09
CA ARG A 127 9.99 -2.53 -1.07
C ARG A 127 8.63 -1.92 -1.32
N ALA A 128 8.30 -1.80 -2.59
CA ALA A 128 7.02 -1.32 -3.06
C ALA A 128 6.27 -2.47 -3.71
N CYS A 129 5.00 -2.66 -3.33
CA CYS A 129 4.13 -3.67 -3.90
C CYS A 129 2.73 -3.10 -4.05
N ALA A 130 2.11 -3.29 -5.21
CA ALA A 130 0.72 -2.86 -5.39
C ALA A 130 -0.23 -3.95 -4.90
N LEU A 131 -1.06 -3.58 -3.93
CA LEU A 131 -1.89 -4.52 -3.20
C LEU A 131 -3.35 -4.11 -3.28
N GLN A 132 -4.21 -5.12 -3.35
CA GLN A 132 -5.60 -5.01 -2.94
C GLN A 132 -5.68 -5.52 -1.51
N LEU A 133 -6.19 -4.67 -0.62
CA LEU A 133 -6.41 -5.04 0.78
C LEU A 133 -7.80 -5.67 0.95
N HIS A 134 -7.90 -6.64 1.86
CA HIS A 134 -9.12 -7.39 2.14
C HIS A 134 -9.34 -7.47 3.64
N ALA A 135 -10.59 -7.28 4.08
CA ALA A 135 -10.99 -7.56 5.44
C ALA A 135 -11.62 -8.95 5.50
N VAL A 136 -10.90 -9.89 6.11
CA VAL A 136 -11.38 -11.27 6.27
C VAL A 136 -12.11 -11.37 7.61
N PRO A 137 -13.42 -11.65 7.63
CA PRO A 137 -14.17 -11.84 8.86
C PRO A 137 -13.59 -13.02 9.65
N GLN A 138 -13.44 -12.87 10.96
CA GLN A 138 -13.09 -13.95 11.87
C GLN A 138 -14.22 -14.18 12.89
N PRO A 139 -14.54 -15.44 13.23
CA PRO A 139 -15.52 -15.70 14.26
C PRO A 139 -15.02 -15.17 15.61
N ALA A 140 -15.88 -14.44 16.31
CA ALA A 140 -15.66 -13.90 17.66
C ALA A 140 -14.51 -12.88 17.83
N THR A 141 -13.93 -12.34 16.75
CA THR A 141 -12.85 -11.36 16.79
C THR A 141 -13.01 -10.28 15.70
N LEU A 142 -12.19 -9.22 15.76
CA LEU A 142 -12.18 -8.19 14.73
C LEU A 142 -11.69 -8.76 13.38
N PRO A 143 -12.19 -8.25 12.24
CA PRO A 143 -11.73 -8.69 10.92
C PRO A 143 -10.20 -8.53 10.77
N VAL A 144 -9.57 -9.54 10.18
CA VAL A 144 -8.13 -9.55 9.92
C VAL A 144 -7.87 -8.95 8.54
N LEU A 145 -6.84 -8.12 8.44
CA LEU A 145 -6.37 -7.58 7.17
C LEU A 145 -5.57 -8.64 6.42
N ALA A 146 -5.96 -8.91 5.19
CA ALA A 146 -5.22 -9.69 4.21
C ALA A 146 -4.89 -8.83 2.99
N ALA A 147 -3.94 -9.27 2.18
CA ALA A 147 -3.54 -8.58 0.97
C ALA A 147 -3.38 -9.59 -0.18
N SER A 148 -3.75 -9.16 -1.38
CA SER A 148 -3.42 -9.83 -2.63
C SER A 148 -2.72 -8.84 -3.55
N LEU A 149 -1.92 -9.34 -4.49
CA LEU A 149 -1.41 -8.49 -5.56
C LEU A 149 -2.58 -7.91 -6.36
N SER A 150 -2.48 -6.64 -6.74
CA SER A 150 -3.48 -6.00 -7.60
C SER A 150 -3.01 -6.01 -9.05
N LEU A 151 -3.93 -6.35 -9.96
CA LEU A 151 -3.80 -5.95 -11.36
C LEU A 151 -4.00 -4.43 -11.43
N MET A 152 -3.20 -3.77 -12.27
CA MET A 152 -3.19 -2.32 -12.37
C MET A 152 -3.29 -1.87 -13.82
N SER A 153 -3.88 -0.71 -14.03
CA SER A 153 -3.76 -0.01 -15.30
C SER A 153 -2.30 0.39 -15.59
N VAL A 154 -1.99 0.69 -16.86
CA VAL A 154 -0.67 1.20 -17.26
C VAL A 154 -0.33 2.52 -16.55
N LEU A 155 -1.33 3.38 -16.36
CA LEU A 155 -1.16 4.65 -15.63
C LEU A 155 -0.82 4.39 -14.16
N GLY A 156 -1.49 3.43 -13.54
CA GLY A 156 -1.17 2.96 -12.20
C GLY A 156 0.27 2.46 -12.11
N VAL A 157 0.69 1.56 -13.01
CA VAL A 157 2.05 0.99 -12.98
C VAL A 157 3.11 2.08 -13.11
N ASN A 158 2.91 3.05 -13.99
CA ASN A 158 3.82 4.18 -14.15
C ASN A 158 3.87 5.05 -12.89
N THR A 159 2.71 5.30 -12.28
CA THR A 159 2.63 6.06 -11.02
C THR A 159 3.33 5.32 -9.88
N ALA A 160 3.10 4.01 -9.75
CA ALA A 160 3.74 3.17 -8.75
C ALA A 160 5.27 3.14 -8.91
N ARG A 161 5.76 3.00 -10.17
CA ARG A 161 7.20 3.05 -10.47
C ARG A 161 7.82 4.39 -10.12
N ARG A 162 7.13 5.49 -10.41
CA ARG A 162 7.57 6.84 -10.06
C ARG A 162 7.68 7.01 -8.55
N ILE A 163 6.64 6.62 -7.80
CA ILE A 163 6.64 6.69 -6.33
C ILE A 163 7.77 5.81 -5.75
N ALA A 164 7.88 4.56 -6.20
CA ALA A 164 8.95 3.65 -5.75
C ALA A 164 10.34 4.25 -6.02
N HIS A 165 10.58 4.81 -7.20
CA HIS A 165 11.85 5.46 -7.52
C HIS A 165 12.12 6.71 -6.64
N ALA A 166 11.11 7.53 -6.39
CA ALA A 166 11.21 8.68 -5.50
C ALA A 166 11.58 8.23 -4.08
N GLU A 167 10.97 7.17 -3.57
CA GLU A 167 11.26 6.59 -2.26
C GLU A 167 12.55 5.77 -2.21
N GLY A 168 13.14 5.46 -3.37
CA GLY A 168 14.27 4.53 -3.47
C GLY A 168 13.90 3.10 -3.10
N ALA A 169 12.63 2.74 -3.26
CA ALA A 169 12.10 1.42 -3.01
C ALA A 169 12.20 0.52 -4.25
N GLU A 170 12.42 -0.77 -4.03
CA GLU A 170 12.36 -1.77 -5.10
C GLU A 170 10.90 -2.17 -5.36
N LEU A 171 10.41 -1.96 -6.58
CA LEU A 171 9.05 -2.33 -6.98
C LEU A 171 9.00 -3.82 -7.37
N GLU A 172 8.10 -4.59 -6.74
CA GLU A 172 7.93 -6.00 -7.07
C GLU A 172 7.47 -6.20 -8.52
N SER A 173 8.25 -6.97 -9.28
CA SER A 173 8.20 -7.00 -10.75
C SER A 173 7.07 -7.86 -11.35
N GLY A 174 6.21 -8.46 -10.51
CA GLY A 174 5.10 -9.32 -10.93
C GLY A 174 3.86 -8.59 -11.48
N LEU A 175 3.90 -7.25 -11.53
CA LEU A 175 2.78 -6.37 -11.89
C LEU A 175 2.48 -6.30 -13.41
N HIS A 176 2.95 -7.26 -14.20
CA HIS A 176 2.97 -7.18 -15.66
C HIS A 176 2.44 -8.43 -16.36
N ASP A 177 1.22 -8.84 -16.03
CA ASP A 177 0.39 -9.58 -16.99
C ASP A 177 -0.78 -8.70 -17.44
N CYS A 178 -0.45 -7.57 -18.06
CA CYS A 178 -1.44 -6.84 -18.86
C CYS A 178 -1.65 -7.61 -20.17
N CYS A 179 -2.81 -8.26 -20.30
CA CYS A 179 -3.31 -8.95 -21.50
C CYS A 179 -3.27 -8.13 -22.80
N CYS A 180 -3.03 -6.81 -22.76
CA CYS A 180 -2.96 -5.96 -23.95
C CYS A 180 -1.71 -6.19 -24.81
N ALA A 181 -0.58 -6.64 -24.23
CA ALA A 181 0.63 -6.95 -24.99
C ALA A 181 0.51 -8.31 -25.73
N SER A 182 -0.29 -9.23 -25.19
CA SER A 182 -0.58 -10.53 -25.82
C SER A 182 -1.50 -10.37 -27.03
N SER A 183 -2.46 -9.45 -26.97
CA SER A 183 -3.39 -9.19 -28.09
C SER A 183 -2.69 -8.59 -29.32
N THR A 184 -1.64 -7.79 -29.14
CA THR A 184 -0.87 -7.25 -30.27
C THR A 184 0.07 -8.29 -30.88
N ARG A 185 0.57 -9.25 -30.09
CA ARG A 185 1.36 -10.38 -30.61
C ARG A 185 0.48 -11.43 -31.31
N TYR A 186 -0.73 -11.65 -30.81
CA TYR A 186 -1.67 -12.59 -31.44
C TYR A 186 -2.17 -12.08 -32.80
N ASN A 187 -2.40 -10.76 -32.94
CA ASN A 187 -2.82 -10.17 -34.22
C ASN A 187 -1.69 -10.07 -35.26
N ALA A 188 -0.43 -10.16 -34.84
CA ALA A 188 0.72 -10.20 -35.74
C ALA A 188 1.10 -11.62 -36.19
N SER A 189 0.36 -12.65 -35.75
CA SER A 189 0.69 -14.06 -36.00
C SER A 189 -0.51 -14.92 -36.43
N LEU A 190 -1.51 -14.33 -37.08
CA LEU A 190 -2.51 -15.09 -37.83
C LEU A 190 -2.00 -15.32 -39.27
N PRO A 191 -1.43 -16.50 -39.60
CA PRO A 191 -1.43 -16.96 -40.97
C PRO A 191 -2.87 -17.31 -41.36
N ASP A 192 -3.27 -16.81 -42.52
CA ASP A 192 -4.47 -17.17 -43.24
C ASP A 192 -4.50 -18.70 -43.46
N ALA A 193 -5.45 -19.40 -42.85
CA ALA A 193 -5.71 -20.81 -43.10
C ALA A 193 -7.17 -21.15 -42.80
N ASP A 194 -7.90 -21.30 -43.90
CA ASP A 194 -9.23 -21.88 -44.03
C ASP A 194 -9.42 -23.23 -43.32
N ARG A 195 -10.66 -23.40 -42.82
CA ARG A 195 -11.50 -24.62 -42.80
C ARG A 195 -11.20 -25.85 -41.90
N GLU A 196 -12.19 -26.07 -41.03
CA GLU A 196 -12.92 -27.32 -40.73
C GLU A 196 -12.29 -28.42 -39.81
N THR A 197 -12.93 -28.55 -38.62
CA THR A 197 -13.06 -29.56 -37.53
C THR A 197 -12.81 -31.07 -37.79
N PRO A 198 -12.84 -32.00 -36.78
CA PRO A 198 -12.89 -31.90 -35.29
C PRO A 198 -11.93 -32.88 -34.53
N MET A 199 -11.97 -32.92 -33.17
CA MET A 199 -12.00 -34.15 -32.30
C MET A 199 -11.13 -34.11 -31.00
N GLU A 200 -11.73 -34.64 -29.92
CA GLU A 200 -11.21 -35.19 -28.63
C GLU A 200 -10.69 -34.30 -27.47
N ALA A 201 -11.53 -34.26 -26.42
CA ALA A 201 -11.31 -34.65 -25.03
C ALA A 201 -9.95 -34.35 -24.33
N GLY A 202 -10.03 -33.64 -23.21
CA GLY A 202 -8.94 -33.52 -22.24
C GLY A 202 -9.26 -32.63 -21.05
N ASP A 203 -10.23 -33.04 -20.25
CA ASP A 203 -10.46 -32.55 -18.88
C ASP A 203 -9.17 -32.61 -18.06
N LYS A 204 -8.71 -31.47 -17.51
CA LYS A 204 -7.74 -31.39 -16.41
C LYS A 204 -7.97 -30.15 -15.55
N VAL A 205 -8.91 -30.25 -14.61
CA VAL A 205 -8.94 -29.41 -13.41
C VAL A 205 -7.82 -29.86 -12.46
N VAL A 206 -6.93 -28.94 -12.06
CA VAL A 206 -5.92 -29.20 -11.03
C VAL A 206 -6.24 -28.37 -9.78
N PRO A 207 -6.66 -28.99 -8.66
CA PRO A 207 -6.75 -28.31 -7.38
C PRO A 207 -5.41 -28.35 -6.66
N LEU A 208 -4.87 -27.19 -6.26
CA LEU A 208 -3.74 -27.11 -5.34
C LEU A 208 -4.27 -27.01 -3.90
N ILE A 209 -4.18 -28.13 -3.19
CA ILE A 209 -4.40 -28.22 -1.75
C ILE A 209 -3.07 -27.93 -1.03
N ARG A 210 -3.11 -27.11 0.03
CA ARG A 210 -1.99 -26.93 0.95
C ARG A 210 -1.78 -28.20 1.78
N LEU A 211 -0.54 -28.71 1.81
CA LEU A 211 -0.10 -29.61 2.88
C LEU A 211 0.36 -28.77 4.08
N THR A 212 -0.08 -29.22 5.25
CA THR A 212 0.18 -28.72 6.61
C THR A 212 1.65 -28.78 7.00
#